data_AF-A0A972Q1W7-F1
#
_entry.id   AF-A0A972Q1W7-F1
#
_cell.length_a   1.000
_cell.length_b   1.000
_cell.length_c   1.000
_cell.angle_alpha   90.00
_cell.angle_beta   90.00
_cell.angle_gamma   90.00
#
_symmetry.space_group_name_H-M   'P 1'
#
loop_
_entity.id
_entity.type
_entity.pdbx_description
1 polymer ?
#
loop_
_entity_poly.entity_id
_entity_poly.type
_entity_poly.pdbx_seq_one_letter_code
_entity_poly.pdbx_strand_id
1 'polypeptide(L)'
;MCYSAKLWAEYQNLTKHYGGDISWDEFLHLAKQRESGLDPDIGFSIKISDEMIAGLIAEGGSTAKELALYQRRWKVSEQRQLEQAVQVAGAEYLEAEEKVKAKQTKTNQKAFDTKQRKLAKAKTALENARKPPGDSYRIYPFFWAPIIIEENGKRLIVPARYRILPRTGVEIPNGYNVFNSRRDSLLTARSWKPLFGRQHAIFPFANFFEWVERDGKSVEIKFNPDSHDSGMHAASLYEVYQHPELGQIRSFSMVTDEPPPEVAAAGHDRCPIFLAYDKIDRWLQPQGQTLQQLDELLDHKERAYYSHAIAA
;
A
#
# COMPACT_ATOMS: atom_id res chain seq x y z
N MET A 1 -9.11 11.10 -2.63
CA MET A 1 -9.22 9.74 -2.05
C MET A 1 -7.81 9.23 -1.86
N CYS A 2 -7.47 8.90 -0.61
CA CYS A 2 -6.09 8.78 -0.13
C CYS A 2 -5.19 8.06 -1.14
N TYR A 3 -4.31 8.84 -1.76
CA TYR A 3 -3.41 8.36 -2.80
C TYR A 3 -2.29 7.51 -2.21
N SER A 4 -1.82 7.84 -1.01
CA SER A 4 -0.84 7.05 -0.27
C SER A 4 -0.85 7.39 1.21
N ALA A 5 -0.36 6.48 2.04
CA ALA A 5 -0.27 6.64 3.48
C ALA A 5 1.15 6.33 3.97
N LYS A 6 1.60 7.00 5.02
CA LYS A 6 2.83 6.65 5.75
C LYS A 6 2.49 5.66 6.84
N LEU A 7 3.01 4.44 6.78
CA LEU A 7 2.81 3.45 7.85
C LEU A 7 3.29 4.00 9.19
N TRP A 8 2.66 3.49 10.25
CA TRP A 8 3.23 3.61 11.57
C TRP A 8 4.50 2.75 11.65
N ALA A 9 5.65 3.40 11.79
CA ALA A 9 6.97 2.81 11.57
C ALA A 9 7.34 1.67 12.56
N GLU A 10 6.72 1.65 13.75
CA GLU A 10 7.10 0.76 14.85
C GLU A 10 6.00 -0.28 15.10
N TYR A 11 6.27 -1.54 14.75
CA TYR A 11 5.31 -2.63 14.94
C TYR A 11 5.04 -2.89 16.42
N GLN A 12 5.99 -2.63 17.32
CA GLN A 12 5.76 -2.57 18.77
C GLN A 12 4.61 -1.63 19.15
N ASN A 13 4.44 -0.50 18.45
CA ASN A 13 3.34 0.41 18.74
C ASN A 13 2.01 -0.18 18.26
N LEU A 14 2.02 -0.91 17.14
CA LEU A 14 0.85 -1.65 16.67
C LEU A 14 0.46 -2.76 17.64
N THR A 15 1.42 -3.56 18.11
CA THR A 15 1.12 -4.63 19.09
C THR A 15 0.62 -4.05 20.42
N LYS A 16 1.22 -2.96 20.91
CA LYS A 16 0.77 -2.26 22.12
C LYS A 16 -0.61 -1.61 21.96
N HIS A 17 -0.88 -0.94 20.84
CA HIS A 17 -2.17 -0.26 20.61
C HIS A 17 -3.30 -1.23 20.32
N TYR A 18 -3.05 -2.28 19.54
CA TYR A 18 -4.13 -3.17 19.12
C TYR A 18 -4.23 -4.44 19.96
N GLY A 19 -3.20 -4.79 20.73
CA GLY A 19 -3.18 -6.05 21.51
C GLY A 19 -3.14 -7.31 20.63
N GLY A 20 -2.63 -7.20 19.40
CA GLY A 20 -2.58 -8.29 18.43
C GLY A 20 -1.17 -8.81 18.17
N ASP A 21 -1.08 -10.09 17.82
CA ASP A 21 0.18 -10.75 17.48
C ASP A 21 0.55 -10.50 16.01
N ILE A 22 1.84 -10.37 15.72
CA ILE A 22 2.34 -10.35 14.34
C ILE A 22 2.19 -11.76 13.76
N SER A 23 1.50 -11.88 12.62
CA SER A 23 1.42 -13.13 11.86
C SER A 23 2.73 -13.36 11.10
N TRP A 24 3.76 -13.74 11.85
CA TRP A 24 5.12 -13.94 11.35
C TRP A 24 5.20 -14.92 10.18
N ASP A 25 4.43 -16.01 10.25
CA ASP A 25 4.40 -17.02 9.19
C ASP A 25 3.88 -16.43 7.87
N GLU A 26 2.90 -15.54 7.92
CA GLU A 26 2.38 -14.87 6.72
C GLU A 26 3.37 -13.87 6.15
N PHE A 27 4.04 -13.08 6.99
CA PHE A 27 5.09 -12.16 6.52
C PHE A 27 6.28 -12.91 5.93
N LEU A 28 6.71 -14.02 6.54
CA LEU A 28 7.74 -14.89 6.00
C LEU A 28 7.32 -15.51 4.67
N HIS A 29 6.08 -15.99 4.57
CA HIS A 29 5.54 -16.56 3.34
C HIS A 29 5.52 -15.53 2.21
N LEU A 30 5.07 -14.31 2.49
CA LEU A 30 5.08 -13.22 1.53
C LEU A 30 6.52 -12.87 1.09
N ALA A 31 7.48 -12.83 2.01
CA ALA A 31 8.88 -12.57 1.69
C ALA A 31 9.51 -13.70 0.86
N LYS A 32 9.17 -14.97 1.15
CA LYS A 32 9.56 -16.16 0.36
C LYS A 32 9.05 -16.05 -1.08
N GLN A 33 7.80 -15.67 -1.27
CA GLN A 33 7.19 -15.47 -2.58
C GLN A 33 7.84 -14.32 -3.36
N ARG A 34 8.12 -13.20 -2.69
CA ARG A 34 8.82 -12.08 -3.29
C ARG A 34 10.24 -12.49 -3.74
N GLU A 35 10.95 -13.26 -2.91
CA GLU A 35 12.31 -13.75 -3.23
C GLU A 35 12.32 -14.68 -4.43
N SER A 36 11.38 -15.64 -4.50
CA SER A 36 11.35 -16.63 -5.57
C SER A 36 11.10 -16.03 -6.95
N GLY A 37 10.66 -14.77 -7.02
CA GLY A 37 10.29 -14.13 -8.27
C GLY A 37 9.09 -14.81 -8.91
N LEU A 38 8.23 -15.47 -8.10
CA LEU A 38 6.92 -15.96 -8.52
C LEU A 38 6.05 -14.75 -8.90
N ASP A 39 6.27 -14.28 -10.13
CA ASP A 39 5.39 -13.44 -10.94
C ASP A 39 4.93 -14.15 -12.26
N PRO A 40 4.82 -15.50 -12.37
CA PRO A 40 4.10 -16.09 -13.49
C PRO A 40 2.62 -16.29 -13.11
N ASP A 41 1.74 -15.71 -13.94
CA ASP A 41 0.30 -16.01 -14.07
C ASP A 41 -0.70 -15.53 -13.00
N ILE A 42 -0.28 -14.84 -11.94
CA ILE A 42 -1.22 -14.30 -10.93
C ILE A 42 -1.83 -12.93 -11.31
N GLY A 43 -1.33 -12.30 -12.38
CA GLY A 43 -1.84 -11.05 -12.92
C GLY A 43 -1.44 -9.78 -12.15
N PHE A 44 -0.63 -9.87 -11.08
CA PHE A 44 -0.11 -8.71 -10.34
C PHE A 44 1.24 -8.98 -9.64
N SER A 45 2.08 -7.94 -9.57
CA SER A 45 3.38 -7.99 -8.89
C SER A 45 3.24 -7.88 -7.36
N ILE A 46 4.05 -8.63 -6.60
CA ILE A 46 4.19 -8.46 -5.13
C ILE A 46 5.03 -7.21 -4.83
N LYS A 47 4.36 -6.11 -4.48
CA LYS A 47 5.02 -4.84 -4.10
C LYS A 47 5.04 -4.68 -2.60
N ILE A 48 6.22 -4.73 -1.98
CA ILE A 48 6.40 -4.50 -0.54
C ILE A 48 7.41 -3.37 -0.37
N SER A 49 7.13 -2.40 0.49
CA SER A 49 8.12 -1.37 0.81
C SER A 49 9.25 -1.96 1.67
N ASP A 50 10.47 -1.47 1.45
CA ASP A 50 11.61 -1.96 2.24
C ASP A 50 11.50 -1.52 3.69
N GLU A 51 10.87 -0.37 3.94
CA GLU A 51 10.62 0.18 5.27
C GLU A 51 9.67 -0.68 6.09
N MET A 52 8.63 -1.25 5.46
CA MET A 52 7.73 -2.19 6.12
C MET A 52 8.48 -3.44 6.61
N ILE A 53 9.34 -4.02 5.75
CA ILE A 53 10.16 -5.18 6.11
C ILE A 53 11.20 -4.80 7.16
N ALA A 54 11.81 -3.62 7.06
CA ALA A 54 12.76 -3.13 8.06
C ALA A 54 12.11 -2.97 9.45
N GLY A 55 10.88 -2.44 9.50
CA GLY A 55 10.10 -2.33 10.74
C GLY A 55 9.83 -3.69 11.38
N LEU A 56 9.47 -4.71 10.60
CA LEU A 56 9.34 -6.08 11.10
C LEU A 56 10.68 -6.63 11.60
N ILE A 57 11.77 -6.45 10.83
CA ILE A 57 13.10 -6.94 11.23
C ILE A 57 13.54 -6.33 12.57
N ALA A 58 13.19 -5.06 12.81
CA ALA A 58 13.52 -4.34 14.04
C ALA A 58 12.86 -4.93 15.31
N GLU A 59 11.76 -5.67 15.18
CA GLU A 59 11.12 -6.38 16.30
C GLU A 59 12.02 -7.48 16.89
N GLY A 60 12.99 -7.98 16.12
CA GLY A 60 13.96 -8.98 16.58
C GLY A 60 13.37 -10.40 16.73
N GLY A 61 14.16 -11.30 17.34
CA GLY A 61 13.83 -12.72 17.44
C GLY A 61 14.33 -13.57 16.27
N SER A 62 14.07 -14.87 16.31
CA SER A 62 14.53 -15.84 15.28
C SER A 62 13.83 -15.61 13.95
N THR A 63 12.53 -15.38 13.95
CA THR A 63 11.74 -15.18 12.73
C THR A 63 12.09 -13.88 12.02
N ALA A 64 12.32 -12.78 12.74
CA ALA A 64 12.80 -11.53 12.16
C ALA A 64 14.18 -11.70 11.48
N LYS A 65 15.07 -12.52 12.06
CA LYS A 65 16.36 -12.86 11.42
C LYS A 65 16.17 -13.66 10.15
N GLU A 66 15.23 -14.60 10.12
CA GLU A 66 14.87 -15.33 8.90
C GLU A 66 14.32 -14.37 7.82
N LEU A 67 13.41 -13.47 8.18
CA LEU A 67 12.87 -12.44 7.29
C LEU A 67 13.98 -11.56 6.70
N ALA A 68 14.97 -11.16 7.51
CA ALA A 68 16.12 -10.39 7.06
C ALA A 68 16.96 -11.14 6.01
N LEU A 69 17.07 -12.47 6.10
CA LEU A 69 17.76 -13.28 5.10
C LEU A 69 17.00 -13.29 3.76
N TYR A 70 15.68 -13.45 3.80
CA TYR A 70 14.83 -13.35 2.60
C TYR A 70 14.96 -11.99 1.92
N GLN A 71 14.82 -10.91 2.70
CA GLN A 71 14.97 -9.54 2.21
C GLN A 71 16.34 -9.31 1.58
N ARG A 72 17.42 -9.78 2.21
CA ARG A 72 18.78 -9.63 1.67
C ARG A 72 18.97 -10.38 0.35
N ARG A 73 18.50 -11.63 0.25
CA ARG A 73 18.63 -12.40 -1.00
C ARG A 73 17.81 -11.80 -2.12
N TRP A 74 16.58 -11.37 -1.82
CA TRP A 74 15.74 -10.64 -2.78
C TRP A 74 16.43 -9.35 -3.26
N LYS A 75 16.99 -8.54 -2.34
CA LYS A 75 17.72 -7.31 -2.69
C LYS A 75 18.91 -7.55 -3.61
N VAL A 76 19.69 -8.59 -3.37
CA VAL A 76 20.81 -8.97 -4.26
C VAL A 76 20.29 -9.36 -5.65
N SER A 77 19.18 -10.10 -5.72
CA SER A 77 18.54 -10.47 -6.99
C SER A 77 18.01 -9.24 -7.74
N GLU A 78 17.28 -8.36 -7.06
CA GLU A 78 16.74 -7.10 -7.62
C GLU A 78 17.86 -6.23 -8.19
N GLN A 79 18.93 -6.00 -7.43
CA GLN A 79 20.06 -5.19 -7.89
C GLN A 79 20.72 -5.80 -9.14
N ARG A 80 20.91 -7.12 -9.18
CA ARG A 80 21.46 -7.80 -10.37
C ARG A 80 20.57 -7.62 -11.60
N GLN A 81 19.25 -7.77 -11.43
CA GLN A 81 18.29 -7.56 -12.52
C GLN A 81 18.32 -6.11 -13.03
N LEU A 82 18.40 -5.14 -12.11
CA LEU A 82 18.48 -3.72 -12.47
C LEU A 82 19.82 -3.36 -13.13
N GLU A 83 20.93 -3.96 -12.70
CA GLU A 83 22.23 -3.84 -13.38
C GLU A 83 22.16 -4.34 -14.82
N GLN A 84 21.57 -5.51 -15.04
CA GLN A 84 21.34 -6.04 -16.38
C GLN A 84 20.41 -5.12 -17.20
N ALA A 85 19.36 -4.58 -16.61
CA ALA A 85 18.47 -3.64 -17.27
C ALA A 85 19.19 -2.34 -17.69
N VAL A 86 20.11 -1.83 -16.85
CA VAL A 86 20.97 -0.69 -17.20
C VAL A 86 21.90 -1.02 -18.35
N GLN A 87 22.51 -2.21 -18.36
CA GLN A 87 23.38 -2.65 -19.47
C GLN A 87 22.60 -2.73 -20.79
N VAL A 88 21.44 -3.38 -20.78
CA VAL A 88 20.57 -3.51 -21.97
C VAL A 88 20.10 -2.13 -22.45
N ALA A 89 19.61 -1.28 -21.55
CA ALA A 89 19.19 0.08 -21.92
C ALA A 89 20.36 0.94 -22.42
N GLY A 90 21.58 0.70 -21.92
CA GLY A 90 22.81 1.35 -22.36
C GLY A 90 23.18 0.96 -23.79
N ALA A 91 23.14 -0.32 -24.11
CA ALA A 91 23.37 -0.81 -25.47
C ALA A 91 22.34 -0.24 -26.47
N GLU A 92 21.04 -0.27 -26.12
CA GLU A 92 19.99 0.33 -26.95
C GLU A 92 20.16 1.84 -27.15
N TYR A 93 20.67 2.54 -26.14
CA TYR A 93 20.96 3.97 -26.21
C TYR A 93 22.10 4.26 -27.18
N LEU A 94 23.21 3.51 -27.11
CA LEU A 94 24.35 3.67 -28.01
C LEU A 94 23.96 3.40 -29.47
N GLU A 95 23.20 2.33 -29.72
CA GLU A 95 22.70 2.01 -31.07
C GLU A 95 21.80 3.13 -31.62
N ALA A 96 20.92 3.70 -30.77
CA ALA A 96 20.08 4.82 -31.17
C ALA A 96 20.89 6.10 -31.43
N GLU A 97 21.95 6.33 -30.65
CA GLU A 97 22.86 7.47 -30.83
C GLU A 97 23.60 7.38 -32.18
N GLU A 98 24.11 6.20 -32.53
CA GLU A 98 24.75 5.96 -33.82
C GLU A 98 23.80 6.21 -34.99
N LYS A 99 22.54 5.78 -34.89
CA LYS A 99 21.52 6.04 -35.93
C LYS A 99 21.22 7.52 -36.10
N VAL A 100 21.19 8.30 -35.02
CA VAL A 100 21.03 9.76 -35.10
C VAL A 100 22.26 10.41 -35.72
N LYS A 101 23.47 10.00 -35.34
CA LYS A 101 24.74 10.47 -35.90
C LYS A 101 24.86 10.16 -37.40
N ALA A 102 24.45 8.96 -37.81
CA ALA A 102 24.50 8.52 -39.21
C ALA A 102 23.46 9.23 -40.08
N LYS A 103 22.25 9.49 -39.55
CA LYS A 103 21.19 10.20 -40.28
C LYS A 103 20.26 10.94 -39.33
N GLN A 104 20.33 12.27 -39.36
CA GLN A 104 19.45 13.10 -38.56
C GLN A 104 18.04 13.14 -39.17
N THR A 105 17.10 12.42 -38.54
CA THR A 105 15.68 12.42 -38.90
C THR A 105 14.82 12.55 -37.65
N LYS A 106 13.59 13.08 -37.78
CA LYS A 106 12.63 13.16 -36.66
C LYS A 106 12.38 11.79 -36.01
N THR A 107 12.33 10.73 -36.80
CA THR A 107 12.15 9.35 -36.32
C THR A 107 13.33 8.88 -35.49
N ASN A 108 14.56 9.06 -35.98
CA ASN A 108 15.77 8.66 -35.26
C ASN A 108 15.92 9.47 -33.96
N GLN A 109 15.65 10.78 -33.99
CA GLN A 109 15.69 11.62 -32.80
C GLN A 109 14.69 11.15 -31.74
N LYS A 110 13.42 10.91 -32.12
CA LYS A 110 12.39 10.39 -31.20
C LYS A 110 12.78 9.04 -30.59
N ALA A 111 13.37 8.15 -31.38
CA ALA A 111 13.87 6.87 -30.89
C ALA A 111 14.99 7.06 -29.86
N PHE A 112 15.98 7.91 -30.16
CA PHE A 112 17.05 8.27 -29.24
C PHE A 112 16.53 8.86 -27.93
N ASP A 113 15.64 9.86 -27.97
CA ASP A 113 15.06 10.49 -26.77
C ASP A 113 14.29 9.47 -25.91
N THR A 114 13.68 8.47 -26.56
CA THR A 114 12.99 7.37 -25.87
C THR A 114 13.99 6.45 -25.16
N LYS A 115 15.09 6.06 -25.83
CA LYS A 115 16.13 5.22 -25.24
C LYS A 115 16.92 5.95 -24.14
N GLN A 116 17.18 7.24 -24.31
CA GLN A 116 17.78 8.09 -23.29
C GLN A 116 16.94 8.12 -22.01
N ARG A 117 15.62 8.33 -22.13
CA ARG A 117 14.69 8.27 -20.99
C ARG A 117 14.64 6.88 -20.35
N LYS A 118 14.64 5.81 -21.15
CA LYS A 118 14.69 4.42 -20.65
C LYS A 118 15.97 4.17 -19.83
N LEU A 119 17.13 4.58 -20.35
CA LEU A 119 18.41 4.44 -19.64
C LEU A 119 18.45 5.26 -18.34
N ALA A 120 17.99 6.51 -18.38
CA ALA A 120 17.90 7.35 -17.19
C ALA A 120 17.02 6.69 -16.11
N LYS A 121 15.83 6.20 -16.49
CA LYS A 121 14.92 5.48 -15.58
C LYS A 121 15.56 4.22 -14.98
N ALA A 122 16.25 3.41 -15.80
CA ALA A 122 16.93 2.21 -15.33
C ALA A 122 18.06 2.54 -14.33
N LYS A 123 18.85 3.59 -14.61
CA LYS A 123 19.91 4.05 -13.69
C LYS A 123 19.34 4.54 -12.36
N THR A 124 18.30 5.37 -12.38
CA THR A 124 17.62 5.83 -11.16
C THR A 124 17.03 4.66 -10.36
N ALA A 125 16.43 3.67 -11.03
CA ALA A 125 15.91 2.49 -10.35
C ALA A 125 17.03 1.70 -9.64
N LEU A 126 18.16 1.47 -10.31
CA LEU A 126 19.33 0.80 -9.70
C LEU A 126 19.91 1.59 -8.53
N GLU A 127 20.04 2.91 -8.68
CA GLU A 127 20.52 3.79 -7.61
C GLU A 127 19.61 3.69 -6.37
N ASN A 128 18.29 3.75 -6.58
CA ASN A 128 17.32 3.63 -5.49
C ASN A 128 17.34 2.24 -4.84
N ALA A 129 17.48 1.17 -5.62
CA ALA A 129 17.56 -0.20 -5.08
C ALA A 129 18.81 -0.47 -4.23
N ARG A 130 19.86 0.35 -4.39
CA ARG A 130 21.10 0.29 -3.60
C ARG A 130 21.05 1.14 -2.32
N LYS A 131 20.09 2.06 -2.22
CA LYS A 131 19.91 2.85 -0.99
C LYS A 131 19.38 1.94 0.12
N PRO A 132 19.81 2.13 1.38
CA PRO A 132 19.13 1.50 2.51
C PRO A 132 17.68 2.00 2.58
N PRO A 133 16.78 1.26 3.27
CA PRO A 133 15.43 1.73 3.53
C PRO A 133 15.48 3.13 4.17
N GLY A 134 14.64 4.05 3.68
CA GLY A 134 14.55 5.40 4.25
C GLY A 134 13.52 5.47 5.37
N ASP A 135 13.15 6.70 5.76
CA ASP A 135 12.13 6.93 6.79
C ASP A 135 10.76 7.29 6.20
N SER A 136 10.56 7.00 4.91
CA SER A 136 9.34 7.36 4.20
C SER A 136 8.15 6.53 4.67
N TYR A 137 8.36 5.21 4.87
CA TYR A 137 7.32 4.24 5.24
C TYR A 137 6.05 4.33 4.37
N ARG A 138 6.20 4.82 3.14
CA ARG A 138 5.09 5.22 2.29
C ARG A 138 4.54 4.04 1.50
N ILE A 139 3.22 3.88 1.55
CA ILE A 139 2.47 2.81 0.92
C ILE A 139 1.48 3.43 -0.06
N TYR A 140 1.43 2.85 -1.26
CA TYR A 140 0.53 3.26 -2.34
C TYR A 140 -0.45 2.12 -2.63
N PRO A 141 -1.54 2.37 -3.37
CA PRO A 141 -2.33 1.30 -3.96
C PRO A 141 -1.43 0.25 -4.64
N PHE A 142 -1.87 -1.00 -4.62
CA PHE A 142 -1.12 -2.18 -5.09
C PHE A 142 0.06 -2.62 -4.22
N PHE A 143 0.46 -1.86 -3.20
CA PHE A 143 1.44 -2.34 -2.23
C PHE A 143 0.80 -3.30 -1.23
N TRP A 144 1.60 -4.19 -0.67
CA TRP A 144 1.27 -4.91 0.56
C TRP A 144 1.51 -4.01 1.76
N ALA A 145 0.64 -4.10 2.75
CA ALA A 145 0.69 -3.32 3.96
C ALA A 145 0.22 -4.16 5.17
N PRO A 146 0.67 -3.84 6.39
CA PRO A 146 0.13 -4.46 7.58
C PRO A 146 -1.29 -3.94 7.85
N ILE A 147 -2.24 -4.86 8.06
CA ILE A 147 -3.57 -4.54 8.57
C ILE A 147 -3.82 -5.32 9.86
N ILE A 148 -4.68 -4.79 10.72
CA ILE A 148 -5.17 -5.48 11.91
C ILE A 148 -6.50 -6.12 11.56
N ILE A 149 -6.62 -7.41 11.82
CA ILE A 149 -7.87 -8.18 11.72
C ILE A 149 -8.13 -8.88 13.05
N GLU A 150 -9.36 -9.35 13.23
CA GLU A 150 -9.68 -10.32 14.27
C GLU A 150 -10.10 -11.65 13.62
N GLU A 151 -9.43 -12.73 14.02
CA GLU A 151 -9.70 -14.08 13.54
C GLU A 151 -9.70 -15.04 14.75
N ASN A 152 -10.78 -15.81 14.91
CA ASN A 152 -10.95 -16.74 16.03
C ASN A 152 -10.77 -16.09 17.43
N GLY A 153 -11.25 -14.85 17.60
CA GLY A 153 -11.15 -14.09 18.85
C GLY A 153 -9.73 -13.59 19.17
N LYS A 154 -8.81 -13.65 18.21
CA LYS A 154 -7.45 -13.12 18.34
C LYS A 154 -7.23 -12.00 17.34
N ARG A 155 -6.59 -10.93 17.79
CA ARG A 155 -6.11 -9.86 16.90
C ARG A 155 -4.80 -10.26 16.26
N LEU A 156 -4.72 -10.06 14.96
CA LEU A 156 -3.55 -10.38 14.16
C LEU A 156 -3.15 -9.19 13.31
N ILE A 157 -1.85 -8.90 13.29
CA ILE A 157 -1.23 -8.01 12.32
C ILE A 157 -0.80 -8.89 11.14
N VAL A 158 -1.47 -8.73 10.00
CA VAL A 158 -1.27 -9.58 8.80
C VAL A 158 -0.86 -8.73 7.60
N PRO A 159 -0.06 -9.27 6.66
CA PRO A 159 0.17 -8.62 5.38
C PRO A 159 -1.09 -8.72 4.50
N ALA A 160 -1.50 -7.62 3.90
CA ALA A 160 -2.56 -7.61 2.90
C ALA A 160 -2.25 -6.65 1.74
N ARG A 161 -2.68 -7.03 0.53
CA ARG A 161 -2.58 -6.19 -0.67
C ARG A 161 -3.55 -5.01 -0.57
N TYR A 162 -3.06 -3.79 -0.69
CA TYR A 162 -3.84 -2.55 -0.67
C TYR A 162 -4.52 -2.29 -2.03
N ARG A 163 -5.46 -3.19 -2.35
CA ARG A 163 -6.40 -3.18 -3.47
C ARG A 163 -7.11 -4.52 -3.46
N ILE A 164 -8.44 -4.53 -3.48
CA ILE A 164 -9.23 -5.75 -3.42
C ILE A 164 -8.95 -6.66 -4.61
N LEU A 165 -8.67 -7.92 -4.29
CA LEU A 165 -8.63 -9.06 -5.20
C LEU A 165 -9.87 -9.91 -4.89
N PRO A 166 -10.82 -10.02 -5.83
CA PRO A 166 -11.99 -10.86 -5.66
C PRO A 166 -11.64 -12.29 -5.25
N ARG A 167 -12.54 -12.95 -4.51
CA ARG A 167 -12.46 -14.41 -4.21
C ARG A 167 -12.28 -15.31 -5.42
N THR A 168 -12.58 -14.84 -6.63
CA THR A 168 -12.35 -15.58 -7.87
C THR A 168 -10.87 -15.60 -8.29
N GLY A 169 -10.03 -14.74 -7.71
CA GLY A 169 -8.64 -14.54 -8.11
C GLY A 169 -8.47 -13.68 -9.37
N VAL A 170 -9.57 -13.19 -9.95
CA VAL A 170 -9.53 -12.40 -11.19
C VAL A 170 -9.26 -10.93 -10.87
N GLU A 171 -8.14 -10.40 -11.37
CA GLU A 171 -7.75 -9.01 -11.17
C GLU A 171 -8.81 -8.03 -11.71
N ILE A 172 -9.06 -6.97 -10.94
CA ILE A 172 -9.98 -5.90 -11.34
C ILE A 172 -9.20 -4.88 -12.18
N PRO A 173 -9.67 -4.49 -13.39
CA PRO A 173 -8.96 -3.55 -14.25
C PRO A 173 -8.58 -2.26 -13.53
N ASN A 174 -7.41 -1.69 -13.87
CA ASN A 174 -6.82 -0.54 -13.18
C ASN A 174 -7.71 0.72 -13.17
N GLY A 175 -8.65 0.84 -14.11
CA GLY A 175 -9.61 1.96 -14.14
C GLY A 175 -10.64 1.95 -13.00
N TYR A 176 -10.80 0.83 -12.28
CA TYR A 176 -11.71 0.75 -11.14
C TYR A 176 -10.98 1.04 -9.83
N ASN A 177 -11.58 1.89 -9.00
CA ASN A 177 -11.11 2.16 -7.66
C ASN A 177 -11.64 1.09 -6.68
N VAL A 178 -10.79 0.11 -6.37
CA VAL A 178 -11.11 -0.94 -5.38
C VAL A 178 -10.08 -1.02 -4.25
N PHE A 179 -9.34 0.07 -4.04
CA PHE A 179 -8.53 0.29 -2.84
C PHE A 179 -9.24 1.23 -1.85
N ASN A 180 -10.30 1.94 -2.26
CA ASN A 180 -11.19 2.66 -1.37
C ASN A 180 -12.65 2.20 -1.54
N SER A 181 -13.32 1.88 -0.45
CA SER A 181 -14.75 1.56 -0.38
C SER A 181 -15.52 2.80 0.12
N ARG A 182 -16.42 3.35 -0.70
CA ARG A 182 -17.20 4.52 -0.27
C ARG A 182 -18.32 4.09 0.66
N ARG A 183 -18.46 4.76 1.82
CA ARG A 183 -19.52 4.48 2.81
C ARG A 183 -20.92 4.35 2.19
N ASP A 184 -21.29 5.30 1.33
CA ASP A 184 -22.58 5.34 0.61
C ASP A 184 -22.84 4.12 -0.30
N SER A 185 -21.81 3.35 -0.62
CA SER A 185 -21.85 2.20 -1.52
C SER A 185 -21.65 0.86 -0.81
N LEU A 186 -21.41 0.84 0.50
CA LEU A 186 -21.09 -0.38 1.25
C LEU A 186 -22.18 -1.45 1.16
N LEU A 187 -23.44 -1.04 1.14
CA LEU A 187 -24.60 -1.94 1.12
C LEU A 187 -25.08 -2.31 -0.28
N THR A 188 -24.65 -1.56 -1.30
CA THR A 188 -25.20 -1.63 -2.67
C THR A 188 -24.18 -2.13 -3.69
N ALA A 189 -22.90 -1.76 -3.54
CA ALA A 189 -21.87 -2.12 -4.49
C ALA A 189 -21.53 -3.61 -4.40
N ARG A 190 -21.39 -4.25 -5.58
CA ARG A 190 -21.06 -5.66 -5.71
C ARG A 190 -19.74 -6.05 -5.02
N SER A 191 -18.77 -5.13 -4.98
CA SER A 191 -17.46 -5.35 -4.34
C SER A 191 -17.52 -5.29 -2.81
N TRP A 192 -18.44 -4.51 -2.23
CA TRP A 192 -18.45 -4.21 -0.78
C TRP A 192 -19.48 -5.00 -0.01
N LYS A 193 -20.66 -5.19 -0.61
CA LYS A 193 -21.79 -5.92 0.00
C LYS A 193 -21.41 -7.31 0.52
N PRO A 194 -20.52 -8.10 -0.14
CA PRO A 194 -20.09 -9.39 0.40
C PRO A 194 -19.13 -9.32 1.59
N LEU A 195 -18.50 -8.15 1.81
CA LEU A 195 -17.43 -7.94 2.80
C LEU A 195 -17.93 -7.20 4.05
N PHE A 196 -18.77 -6.18 3.87
CA PHE A 196 -19.32 -5.40 4.97
C PHE A 196 -20.21 -6.28 5.87
N GLY A 197 -19.98 -6.21 7.18
CA GLY A 197 -20.58 -7.13 8.15
C GLY A 197 -19.90 -8.49 8.29
N ARG A 198 -18.73 -8.70 7.65
CA ARG A 198 -18.02 -9.99 7.70
C ARG A 198 -16.51 -9.87 7.83
N GLN A 199 -15.87 -9.06 7.00
CA GLN A 199 -14.41 -9.04 6.83
C GLN A 199 -13.90 -7.62 7.09
N HIS A 200 -13.86 -7.24 8.36
CA HIS A 200 -13.46 -5.91 8.79
C HIS A 200 -12.00 -5.90 9.25
N ALA A 201 -11.29 -4.82 8.91
CA ALA A 201 -9.91 -4.60 9.29
C ALA A 201 -9.71 -3.15 9.75
N ILE A 202 -8.58 -2.91 10.41
CA ILE A 202 -8.02 -1.57 10.59
C ILE A 202 -6.73 -1.48 9.79
N PHE A 203 -6.59 -0.41 9.01
CA PHE A 203 -5.31 -0.06 8.39
C PHE A 203 -4.68 1.12 9.16
N PRO A 204 -3.61 0.88 9.94
CA PRO A 204 -2.95 1.92 10.72
C PRO A 204 -1.97 2.73 9.87
N PHE A 205 -2.01 4.05 9.98
CA PHE A 205 -0.98 4.92 9.42
C PHE A 205 -0.76 6.20 10.24
N ALA A 206 0.37 6.85 10.03
CA ALA A 206 0.79 8.05 10.76
C ALA A 206 0.34 9.36 10.08
N ASN A 207 0.19 9.35 8.77
CA ASN A 207 -0.29 10.47 7.95
C ASN A 207 -0.69 9.96 6.57
N PHE A 208 -1.44 10.78 5.82
CA PHE A 208 -1.83 10.49 4.45
C PHE A 208 -1.50 11.63 3.50
N PHE A 209 -1.44 11.29 2.22
CA PHE A 209 -1.09 12.21 1.14
C PHE A 209 -2.13 12.15 0.05
N GLU A 210 -2.41 13.30 -0.52
CA GLU A 210 -3.39 13.44 -1.57
C GLU A 210 -2.98 14.50 -2.61
N TRP A 211 -3.41 14.32 -3.86
CA TRP A 211 -3.10 15.22 -4.98
C TRP A 211 -4.23 16.23 -5.22
N VAL A 212 -3.94 17.52 -5.08
CA VAL A 212 -4.89 18.60 -5.39
C VAL A 212 -4.45 19.39 -6.61
N GLU A 213 -5.42 20.03 -7.27
CA GLU A 213 -5.10 21.09 -8.21
C GLU A 213 -4.99 22.44 -7.49
N ARG A 214 -3.84 23.11 -7.64
CA ARG A 214 -3.61 24.49 -7.20
C ARG A 214 -2.97 25.27 -8.33
N ASP A 215 -3.56 26.42 -8.69
CA ASP A 215 -3.08 27.30 -9.76
C ASP A 215 -2.81 26.57 -11.10
N GLY A 216 -3.68 25.61 -11.45
CA GLY A 216 -3.54 24.80 -12.67
C GLY A 216 -2.42 23.75 -12.63
N LYS A 217 -1.84 23.49 -11.45
CA LYS A 217 -0.81 22.46 -11.25
C LYS A 217 -1.28 21.42 -10.25
N SER A 218 -0.99 20.16 -10.54
CA SER A 218 -1.17 19.06 -9.59
C SER A 218 -0.06 19.11 -8.55
N VAL A 219 -0.43 19.29 -7.29
CA VAL A 219 0.49 19.32 -6.14
C VAL A 219 0.05 18.30 -5.10
N GLU A 220 1.02 17.63 -4.51
CA GLU A 220 0.77 16.67 -3.46
C GLU A 220 0.77 17.35 -2.08
N ILE A 221 -0.26 17.08 -1.29
CA ILE A 221 -0.43 17.61 0.06
C ILE A 221 -0.32 16.46 1.05
N LYS A 222 0.47 16.67 2.10
CA LYS A 222 0.56 15.81 3.27
C LYS A 222 -0.38 16.32 4.35
N PHE A 223 -1.22 15.44 4.90
CA PHE A 223 -2.10 15.71 6.03
C PHE A 223 -1.58 14.99 7.28
N ASN A 224 -1.32 15.73 8.36
CA ASN A 224 -0.89 15.19 9.64
C ASN A 224 -2.00 15.38 10.67
N PRO A 225 -2.33 14.36 11.48
CA PRO A 225 -3.19 14.55 12.63
C PRO A 225 -2.46 15.41 13.68
N ASP A 226 -3.18 16.34 14.30
CA ASP A 226 -2.61 17.18 15.37
C ASP A 226 -2.24 16.37 16.64
N SER A 227 -2.90 15.23 16.89
CA SER A 227 -2.47 14.27 17.91
C SER A 227 -1.49 13.26 17.32
N HIS A 228 -0.23 13.35 17.73
CA HIS A 228 0.80 12.40 17.31
C HIS A 228 0.73 11.04 18.03
N ASP A 229 0.03 10.97 19.17
CA ASP A 229 0.17 9.85 20.10
C ASP A 229 -0.75 8.65 19.82
N SER A 230 -1.87 8.82 19.11
CA SER A 230 -2.86 7.74 18.91
C SER A 230 -2.77 7.05 17.54
N GLY A 231 -2.07 7.61 16.55
CA GLY A 231 -2.07 7.09 15.18
C GLY A 231 -3.44 7.19 14.50
N MET A 232 -3.48 6.98 13.18
CA MET A 232 -4.73 7.07 12.40
C MET A 232 -5.26 5.67 12.11
N HIS A 233 -6.48 5.37 12.58
CA HIS A 233 -7.08 4.03 12.52
C HIS A 233 -8.13 3.92 11.40
N ALA A 234 -7.69 3.72 10.16
CA ALA A 234 -8.61 3.69 9.04
C ALA A 234 -9.48 2.43 9.06
N ALA A 235 -10.80 2.61 9.18
CA ALA A 235 -11.77 1.56 8.95
C ALA A 235 -11.54 0.95 7.56
N SER A 236 -11.44 -0.37 7.48
CA SER A 236 -11.11 -1.07 6.25
C SER A 236 -11.93 -2.34 6.10
N LEU A 237 -12.10 -2.79 4.86
CA LEU A 237 -12.68 -4.09 4.51
C LEU A 237 -11.62 -4.93 3.84
N TYR A 238 -11.58 -6.23 4.13
CA TYR A 238 -10.65 -7.15 3.48
C TYR A 238 -11.37 -8.30 2.78
N GLU A 239 -10.69 -8.91 1.82
CA GLU A 239 -11.11 -10.12 1.14
C GLU A 239 -9.97 -11.14 1.16
N VAL A 240 -10.35 -12.42 1.17
CA VAL A 240 -9.43 -13.55 1.16
C VAL A 240 -9.64 -14.33 -0.14
N TYR A 241 -8.56 -14.53 -0.89
CA TYR A 241 -8.50 -15.43 -2.03
C TYR A 241 -7.55 -16.57 -1.72
N GLN A 242 -8.00 -17.82 -1.94
CA GLN A 242 -7.14 -18.99 -1.82
C GLN A 242 -6.50 -19.28 -3.18
N HIS A 243 -5.26 -18.85 -3.35
CA HIS A 243 -4.50 -19.15 -4.56
C HIS A 243 -3.98 -20.60 -4.51
N PRO A 244 -4.06 -21.37 -5.62
CA PRO A 244 -3.59 -22.76 -5.65
C PRO A 244 -2.13 -22.95 -5.24
N GLU A 245 -1.24 -22.07 -5.72
CA GLU A 245 0.21 -22.15 -5.46
C GLU A 245 0.69 -21.20 -4.34
N LEU A 246 0.23 -19.94 -4.37
CA LEU A 246 0.63 -18.91 -3.39
C LEU A 246 -0.09 -19.03 -2.04
N GLY A 247 -1.04 -19.93 -1.89
CA GLY A 247 -1.82 -20.06 -0.67
C GLY A 247 -2.74 -18.87 -0.46
N GLN A 248 -2.93 -18.49 0.80
CA GLN A 248 -3.88 -17.45 1.16
C GLN A 248 -3.38 -16.05 0.80
N ILE A 249 -4.16 -15.31 0.01
CA ILE A 249 -3.91 -13.91 -0.35
C ILE A 249 -4.98 -13.05 0.30
N ARG A 250 -4.56 -12.17 1.21
CA ARG A 250 -5.43 -11.12 1.76
C ARG A 250 -5.28 -9.84 0.95
N SER A 251 -6.39 -9.19 0.71
CA SER A 251 -6.46 -7.88 0.06
C SER A 251 -7.42 -6.98 0.79
N PHE A 252 -7.25 -5.67 0.74
CA PHE A 252 -8.09 -4.74 1.49
C PHE A 252 -8.38 -3.44 0.76
N SER A 253 -9.39 -2.74 1.25
CA SER A 253 -9.78 -1.38 0.88
C SER A 253 -10.06 -0.55 2.13
N MET A 254 -9.74 0.74 2.10
CA MET A 254 -10.11 1.65 3.18
C MET A 254 -11.52 2.18 2.96
N VAL A 255 -12.30 2.27 4.01
CA VAL A 255 -13.60 2.94 4.00
C VAL A 255 -13.36 4.45 3.95
N THR A 256 -14.01 5.12 3.01
CA THR A 256 -13.93 6.58 2.86
C THR A 256 -15.30 7.21 3.04
N ASP A 257 -15.30 8.49 3.41
CA ASP A 257 -16.48 9.31 3.51
C ASP A 257 -16.22 10.76 3.05
N GLU A 258 -17.22 11.62 3.21
CA GLU A 258 -17.03 13.07 3.10
C GLU A 258 -15.89 13.54 4.01
N PRO A 259 -15.03 14.45 3.50
CA PRO A 259 -13.86 14.94 4.22
C PRO A 259 -14.24 15.97 5.28
N PRO A 260 -13.43 16.13 6.33
CA PRO A 260 -13.56 17.27 7.24
C PRO A 260 -13.23 18.61 6.52
N PRO A 261 -13.66 19.76 7.07
CA PRO A 261 -13.55 21.06 6.40
C PRO A 261 -12.16 21.43 5.91
N GLU A 262 -11.10 21.10 6.66
CA GLU A 262 -9.72 21.42 6.32
C GLU A 262 -9.17 20.59 5.15
N VAL A 263 -9.62 19.34 5.01
CA VAL A 263 -9.28 18.47 3.87
C VAL A 263 -10.09 18.90 2.64
N ALA A 264 -11.36 19.28 2.83
CA ALA A 264 -12.20 19.85 1.79
C ALA A 264 -11.61 21.15 1.22
N ALA A 265 -11.24 22.08 2.10
CA ALA A 265 -10.64 23.36 1.75
C ALA A 265 -9.29 23.21 1.02
N ALA A 266 -8.56 22.11 1.26
CA ALA A 266 -7.33 21.84 0.55
C ALA A 266 -7.55 21.43 -0.92
N GLY A 267 -8.75 20.94 -1.27
CA GLY A 267 -9.12 20.53 -2.64
C GLY A 267 -9.59 19.08 -2.77
N HIS A 268 -9.90 18.39 -1.68
CA HIS A 268 -10.33 16.98 -1.69
C HIS A 268 -11.80 16.78 -1.36
N ASP A 269 -12.40 15.81 -2.03
CA ASP A 269 -13.83 15.48 -1.89
C ASP A 269 -14.09 14.24 -1.03
N ARG A 270 -13.03 13.58 -0.56
CA ARG A 270 -13.08 12.32 0.19
C ARG A 270 -11.94 12.20 1.18
N CYS A 271 -12.21 11.57 2.32
CA CYS A 271 -11.22 11.25 3.35
C CYS A 271 -11.45 9.82 3.87
N PRO A 272 -10.39 9.08 4.27
CA PRO A 272 -10.58 7.83 5.00
C PRO A 272 -11.34 8.05 6.31
N ILE A 273 -12.15 7.07 6.71
CA ILE A 273 -12.82 7.10 8.01
C ILE A 273 -11.85 6.59 9.07
N PHE A 274 -11.36 7.51 9.91
CA PHE A 274 -10.58 7.19 11.08
C PHE A 274 -11.51 6.96 12.26
N LEU A 275 -11.55 5.72 12.77
CA LEU A 275 -12.40 5.39 13.90
C LEU A 275 -11.83 5.94 15.20
N ALA A 276 -12.71 6.40 16.09
CA ALA A 276 -12.35 6.62 17.47
C ALA A 276 -11.83 5.32 18.09
N TYR A 277 -10.82 5.42 18.94
CA TYR A 277 -10.10 4.26 19.47
C TYR A 277 -11.05 3.26 20.18
N ASP A 278 -12.03 3.76 20.94
CA ASP A 278 -13.01 2.95 21.68
C ASP A 278 -14.00 2.19 20.78
N LYS A 279 -13.98 2.40 19.46
CA LYS A 279 -14.82 1.70 18.48
C LYS A 279 -14.10 0.59 17.73
N ILE A 280 -12.76 0.54 17.80
CA ILE A 280 -11.94 -0.43 17.06
C ILE A 280 -12.38 -1.86 17.35
N ASP A 281 -12.56 -2.18 18.63
CA ASP A 281 -12.96 -3.51 19.11
C ASP A 281 -14.26 -3.98 18.45
N ARG A 282 -15.29 -3.12 18.50
CA ARG A 282 -16.59 -3.41 17.89
C ARG A 282 -16.50 -3.47 16.37
N TRP A 283 -15.67 -2.64 15.75
CA TRP A 283 -15.50 -2.65 14.30
C TRP A 283 -14.87 -3.94 13.79
N LEU A 284 -13.85 -4.45 14.49
CA LEU A 284 -13.14 -5.70 14.15
C LEU A 284 -13.98 -6.96 14.41
N GLN A 285 -15.08 -6.85 15.15
CA GLN A 285 -15.99 -7.95 15.50
C GLN A 285 -17.37 -7.82 14.83
N PRO A 286 -17.47 -7.86 13.49
CA PRO A 286 -18.74 -7.61 12.81
C PRO A 286 -19.79 -8.71 13.05
N GLN A 287 -19.38 -9.93 13.44
CA GLN A 287 -20.31 -11.03 13.71
C GLN A 287 -21.20 -10.72 14.93
N GLY A 288 -22.51 -10.92 14.78
CA GLY A 288 -23.49 -10.64 15.83
C GLY A 288 -23.98 -9.20 15.89
N GLN A 289 -23.47 -8.31 15.02
CA GLN A 289 -23.97 -6.94 14.86
C GLN A 289 -24.81 -6.82 13.58
N THR A 290 -25.81 -5.96 13.60
CA THR A 290 -26.57 -5.60 12.38
C THR A 290 -25.74 -4.69 11.48
N LEU A 291 -26.04 -4.70 10.16
CA LEU A 291 -25.38 -3.82 9.21
C LEU A 291 -25.57 -2.34 9.56
N GLN A 292 -26.73 -1.97 10.14
CA GLN A 292 -26.99 -0.62 10.61
C GLN A 292 -26.07 -0.25 11.77
N GLN A 293 -25.94 -1.09 12.79
CA GLN A 293 -25.04 -0.84 13.92
C GLN A 293 -23.58 -0.67 13.47
N LEU A 294 -23.15 -1.43 12.46
CA LEU A 294 -21.80 -1.31 11.90
C LEU A 294 -21.60 -0.03 11.08
N ASP A 295 -22.63 0.43 10.36
CA ASP A 295 -22.57 1.71 9.65
C ASP A 295 -22.54 2.88 10.64
N GLU A 296 -23.33 2.82 11.72
CA GLU A 296 -23.32 3.83 12.80
C GLU A 296 -21.95 3.93 13.49
N LEU A 297 -21.15 2.86 13.56
CA LEU A 297 -19.77 2.94 14.07
C LEU A 297 -18.91 3.90 13.23
N LEU A 298 -19.17 4.04 11.93
CA LEU A 298 -18.42 4.91 11.03
C LEU A 298 -18.71 6.41 11.26
N ASP A 299 -19.76 6.75 12.01
CA ASP A 299 -20.02 8.13 12.48
C ASP A 299 -19.17 8.53 13.68
N HIS A 300 -18.67 7.54 14.42
CA HIS A 300 -17.80 7.74 15.58
C HIS A 300 -16.33 7.88 15.13
N LYS A 301 -16.08 8.98 14.42
CA LYS A 301 -14.76 9.33 13.88
C LYS A 301 -13.88 9.92 14.95
N GLU A 302 -12.58 9.62 14.91
CA GLU A 302 -11.57 10.38 15.64
C GLU A 302 -11.59 11.82 15.11
N ARG A 303 -11.90 12.80 15.96
CA ARG A 303 -12.00 14.21 15.57
C ARG A 303 -10.64 14.90 15.70
N ALA A 304 -9.67 14.43 14.93
CA ALA A 304 -8.40 15.13 14.76
C ALA A 304 -8.55 16.23 13.70
N TYR A 305 -7.99 17.41 13.97
CA TYR A 305 -7.74 18.39 12.92
C TYR A 305 -6.52 17.96 12.12
N TYR A 306 -6.59 18.11 10.79
CA TYR A 306 -5.48 17.76 9.89
C TYR A 306 -4.72 19.00 9.41
N SER A 307 -3.61 19.30 10.08
CA SER A 307 -2.63 20.24 9.54
C SER A 307 -2.06 19.73 8.22
N HIS A 308 -1.87 20.62 7.25
CA HIS A 308 -1.47 20.21 5.91
C HIS A 308 -0.41 21.11 5.28
N ALA A 309 0.48 20.50 4.50
CA ALA A 309 1.57 21.18 3.80
C ALA A 309 1.85 20.50 2.45
N ILE A 310 2.51 21.20 1.53
CA ILE A 310 3.00 20.59 0.28
C ILE A 310 4.00 19.48 0.66
N ALA A 311 3.81 18.29 0.10
CA ALA A 311 4.72 17.17 0.31
C ALA A 311 6.11 17.50 -0.29
N ALA A 312 7.16 17.27 0.50
CA ALA A 312 8.55 17.45 0.10
C ALA A 312 9.11 16.22 -0.64
#